data_AF-A0A7W1Z2P4-F1
#
_entry.id   AF-A0A7W1Z2P4-F1
#
_cell.length_a   1.000
_cell.length_b   1.000
_cell.length_c   1.000
_cell.angle_alpha   90.00
_cell.angle_beta   90.00
_cell.angle_gamma   90.00
#
_symmetry.space_group_name_H-M   'P 1'
#
loop_
_entity.id
_entity.type
_entity.pdbx_description
1 polymer ?
#
loop_
_entity_poly.entity_id
_entity_poly.type
_entity_poly.pdbx_seq_one_letter_code
_entity_poly.pdbx_strand_id
1 'polypeptide(L)' 'GGSVQVNMNYLSSISVGTAQATNVAVALHDLPDIPEHIEGLLGMSFLKHFLVTLDAEHARLILRPKQQP' A
#
# COMPACT_ATOMS: atom_id res chain seq x y z
N GLY A 1 3.29 18.52 12.40
CA GLY A 1 3.57 17.64 11.25
C GLY A 1 5.02 17.83 10.87
N GLY A 2 5.82 16.77 10.90
CA GLY A 2 7.22 16.80 10.47
C GLY A 2 7.33 16.39 9.01
N SER A 3 8.35 16.89 8.31
CA SER A 3 8.75 16.39 7.00
C SER A 3 9.91 15.42 7.17
N VAL A 4 9.89 14.33 6.40
CA VAL A 4 11.00 13.37 6.30
C VAL A 4 11.38 13.28 4.83
N GLN A 5 12.67 13.38 4.53
CA GLN A 5 13.18 13.13 3.19
C GLN A 5 13.42 11.63 3.02
N VAL A 6 12.85 11.06 1.96
CA VAL A 6 12.94 9.63 1.65
C VAL A 6 13.21 9.44 0.17
N ASN A 7 13.93 8.37 -0.19
CA ASN A 7 14.18 8.03 -1.58
C ASN A 7 12.95 7.36 -2.18
N MET A 8 12.34 8.03 -3.16
CA MET A 8 11.20 7.51 -3.92
C MET A 8 11.69 6.63 -5.08
N ASN A 9 11.11 5.44 -5.19
CA ASN A 9 11.38 4.48 -6.25
C ASN A 9 10.07 3.94 -6.83
N TYR A 10 10.16 3.13 -7.89
CA TYR A 10 9.02 2.45 -8.49
C TYR A 10 9.23 0.94 -8.47
N LEU A 11 8.26 0.21 -7.95
CA LEU A 11 8.20 -1.24 -8.09
C LEU A 11 7.36 -1.59 -9.30
N SER A 12 7.88 -2.52 -10.12
CA SER A 12 7.19 -3.02 -11.31
C SER A 12 5.85 -3.66 -10.94
N SER A 13 5.79 -4.39 -9.83
CA SER A 13 4.55 -4.91 -9.27
C SER A 13 4.63 -5.12 -7.75
N ILE A 14 3.48 -4.98 -7.09
CA ILE A 14 3.26 -5.34 -5.68
C ILE A 14 2.01 -6.22 -5.62
N SER A 15 2.12 -7.36 -4.95
CA SER A 15 1.01 -8.29 -4.72
C SER A 15 0.68 -8.38 -3.23
N VAL A 16 -0.61 -8.27 -2.89
CA VAL A 16 -1.13 -8.37 -1.52
C VAL A 16 -2.35 -9.28 -1.54
N GLY A 17 -2.22 -10.48 -0.95
CA GLY A 17 -3.21 -11.52 -1.11
C GLY A 17 -3.44 -11.84 -2.58
N THR A 18 -4.67 -11.69 -3.06
CA THR A 18 -5.04 -11.89 -4.48
C THR A 18 -4.99 -10.60 -5.31
N ALA A 19 -4.72 -9.45 -4.70
CA ALA A 19 -4.67 -8.17 -5.39
C ALA A 19 -3.25 -7.89 -5.91
N GLN A 20 -3.14 -7.40 -7.13
CA GLN A 20 -1.88 -6.99 -7.75
C GLN A 20 -1.98 -5.57 -8.30
N ALA A 21 -1.00 -4.74 -7.99
CA ALA A 21 -0.81 -3.43 -8.60
C ALA A 21 0.53 -3.41 -9.35
N THR A 22 0.60 -2.61 -10.42
CA THR A 22 1.81 -2.44 -11.24
C THR A 22 2.25 -0.98 -11.23
N ASN A 23 3.56 -0.77 -11.46
CA ASN A 23 4.18 0.56 -11.49
C ASN A 23 3.83 1.43 -10.27
N VAL A 24 4.13 0.91 -9.07
CA VAL A 24 3.75 1.54 -7.80
C VAL A 24 4.92 2.34 -7.26
N ALA A 25 4.69 3.62 -6.96
CA ALA A 25 5.66 4.45 -6.26
C ALA A 25 5.78 4.02 -4.79
N VAL A 26 7.01 3.80 -4.34
CA VAL A 26 7.35 3.36 -2.97
C VAL A 26 8.46 4.22 -2.38
N ALA A 27 8.43 4.40 -1.06
CA ALA A 27 9.54 4.93 -0.31
C ALA A 27 10.23 3.76 0.41
N LEU A 28 11.55 3.66 0.31
CA LEU A 28 12.34 2.68 1.03
C LEU A 28 13.13 3.42 2.12
N HIS A 29 12.77 3.19 3.37
CA HIS A 29 13.42 3.80 4.53
C HIS A 29 13.22 2.95 5.77
N ASP A 30 14.20 3.02 6.69
CA ASP A 30 14.03 2.48 8.03
C ASP A 30 12.97 3.30 8.76
N LEU A 31 11.99 2.61 9.31
CA LEU A 31 10.94 3.22 10.10
C LEU A 31 11.25 3.00 11.58
N PRO A 32 11.71 4.04 12.31
CA PRO A 32 11.87 3.93 13.75
C PRO A 32 10.50 3.70 14.41
N ASP A 33 10.49 2.94 15.50
CA ASP A 33 9.32 2.73 16.36
C ASP A 33 8.12 2.01 15.71
N ILE A 34 8.36 1.21 14.67
CA ILE A 34 7.32 0.32 14.13
C ILE A 34 7.15 -0.92 15.03
N PRO A 35 5.91 -1.30 15.38
CA PRO A 35 5.66 -2.55 16.08
C PRO A 35 6.29 -3.72 15.32
N GLU A 36 6.92 -4.66 16.02
CA GLU A 36 7.71 -5.76 15.42
C GLU A 36 6.96 -6.61 14.37
N HIS A 37 5.63 -6.53 14.34
CA HIS A 37 4.77 -7.28 13.41
C HIS A 37 4.35 -6.51 12.15
N ILE A 38 4.79 -5.26 11.97
CA ILE A 38 4.50 -4.46 10.78
C ILE A 38 5.78 -4.39 9.93
N GLU A 39 5.75 -5.07 8.79
CA GLU A 39 6.88 -5.11 7.84
C GLU A 39 6.88 -3.92 6.87
N GLY A 40 5.79 -3.14 6.81
CA GLY A 40 5.67 -2.00 5.92
C GLY A 40 4.29 -1.37 5.91
N LEU A 41 4.16 -0.27 5.16
CA LEU A 41 2.93 0.52 5.08
C LEU A 41 2.42 0.56 3.65
N LEU A 42 1.16 0.16 3.45
CA LEU A 42 0.46 0.32 2.18
C LEU A 42 -0.26 1.68 2.17
N GLY A 43 0.26 2.60 1.36
CA GLY A 43 -0.30 3.93 1.19
C GLY A 43 -1.20 4.06 -0.03
N MET A 44 -1.60 5.30 -0.30
CA MET A 44 -2.46 5.64 -1.44
C MET A 44 -1.82 5.34 -2.80
N SER A 45 -0.48 5.30 -2.90
CA SER A 45 0.21 4.92 -4.13
C SER A 45 -0.16 3.52 -4.61
N PHE A 46 -0.46 2.59 -3.69
CA PHE A 46 -0.98 1.25 -3.97
C PHE A 46 -2.51 1.22 -4.00
N LEU A 47 -3.17 1.77 -2.96
CA LEU A 47 -4.64 1.67 -2.80
C LEU A 47 -5.43 2.32 -3.94
N LYS A 48 -4.88 3.36 -4.58
CA LYS A 48 -5.53 4.04 -5.72
C LYS A 48 -5.80 3.13 -6.92
N HIS A 49 -5.12 1.97 -7.03
CA HIS A 49 -5.30 1.02 -8.12
C HIS A 49 -6.59 0.17 -7.97
N PHE A 50 -7.23 0.22 -6.80
CA PHE A 50 -8.38 -0.63 -6.46
C PHE A 50 -9.59 0.20 -6.05
N LEU A 51 -10.79 -0.36 -6.25
CA LEU A 51 -11.94 -0.01 -5.44
C LEU A 51 -11.75 -0.68 -4.07
N VAL A 52 -11.48 0.13 -3.05
CA VAL A 52 -11.17 -0.31 -1.69
C VAL A 52 -12.44 -0.33 -0.85
N THR A 53 -12.66 -1.42 -0.12
CA THR A 53 -13.71 -1.50 0.91
C THR A 53 -13.08 -1.94 2.22
N LEU A 54 -13.31 -1.14 3.27
CA LEU A 54 -12.99 -1.51 4.64
C LEU A 54 -14.27 -2.05 5.29
N ASP A 55 -14.28 -3.35 5.55
CA ASP A 55 -15.35 -4.04 6.25
C ASP A 55 -14.88 -4.27 7.70
N ALA A 56 -15.11 -3.25 8.53
CA ALA A 56 -14.63 -3.22 9.91
C ALA A 56 -15.32 -4.27 10.79
N GLU A 57 -16.59 -4.60 10.51
CA GLU A 57 -17.36 -5.62 11.24
C GLU A 57 -16.68 -6.98 11.16
N HIS A 58 -16.18 -7.34 9.97
CA HIS A 58 -15.50 -8.62 9.74
C HIS A 58 -13.97 -8.50 9.77
N ALA A 59 -13.43 -7.32 10.10
CA ALA A 59 -12.00 -7.00 10.03
C ALA A 59 -11.35 -7.34 8.67
N ARG A 60 -12.03 -7.00 7.56
CA ARG A 60 -11.55 -7.29 6.19
C ARG A 60 -11.22 -6.03 5.41
N LEU A 61 -10.12 -6.10 4.67
CA LEU A 61 -9.82 -5.18 3.57
C LEU A 61 -10.10 -5.89 2.25
N ILE A 62 -11.02 -5.35 1.45
CA ILE A 62 -11.36 -5.90 0.14
C ILE A 62 -10.82 -4.97 -0.94
N LEU A 63 -10.01 -5.52 -1.83
CA LEU A 63 -9.38 -4.81 -2.93
C LEU A 63 -9.92 -5.36 -4.25
N ARG A 64 -10.74 -4.57 -4.95
CA ARG A 64 -11.26 -4.95 -6.28
C ARG A 64 -10.52 -4.16 -7.37
N PRO A 65 -10.02 -4.80 -8.45
CA PRO A 65 -9.44 -4.07 -9.57
C PRO A 65 -10.43 -3.03 -10.09
N LYS A 66 -9.95 -1.81 -10.35
CA LYS A 66 -10.75 -0.85 -11.10
C LYS A 66 -10.80 -1.33 -12.54
N GLN A 67 -11.99 -1.50 -13.10
CA GLN A 67 -12.12 -1.62 -14.56
C GLN A 67 -11.59 -0.32 -15.14
N GLN A 68 -10.46 -0.38 -15.84
CA GLN A 68 -9.99 0.75 -16.64
C GLN A 68 -10.98 0.92 -17.79
N PRO A 69 -11.54 2.12 -18.00
CA PRO A 69 -12.33 2.40 -19.20
C PRO A 69 -11.48 2.25 -20.46
#